data_AF-A0A401VYH4-F1
#
_entry.id   AF-A0A401VYH4-F1
#
_cell.length_a   1.000
_cell.length_b   1.000
_cell.length_c   1.000
_cell.angle_alpha   90.00
_cell.angle_beta   90.00
_cell.angle_gamma   90.00
#
_symmetry.space_group_name_H-M   'P 1'
#
loop_
_entity.id
_entity.type
_entity.pdbx_description
1 polymer ?
#
loop_
_entity_poly.entity_id
_entity_poly.type
_entity_poly.pdbx_seq_one_letter_code
_entity_poly.pdbx_strand_id
1 'polypeptide(L)'
;MRLVLHGYATAEDLFAHMERGVADLAVGPRAEKWPGPVSVVGAEEMVVVLPPGDPLAGRAAVRIDEVADQPWVRCALEPVLAGRRWLDVECERAGFTPRTTVRVQHTSTAYGWPRRAWAS
;
A
#
# COMPACT_ATOMS: atom_id res chain seq x y z
N MET A 1 27.18 11.88 -15.10
CA MET A 1 25.71 11.85 -14.98
C MET A 1 25.35 11.76 -13.51
N ARG A 2 24.49 12.64 -12.98
CA ARG A 2 24.08 12.66 -11.57
C ARG A 2 22.60 12.34 -11.49
N LEU A 3 22.22 11.36 -10.68
CA LEU A 3 20.83 11.04 -10.37
C LEU A 3 20.51 11.64 -8.99
N VAL A 4 19.39 12.36 -8.90
CA VAL A 4 18.86 12.87 -7.63
C VAL A 4 17.48 12.25 -7.43
N LEU A 5 17.26 11.63 -6.28
CA LEU A 5 16.01 10.97 -5.94
C LEU A 5 15.26 11.79 -4.89
N HIS A 6 13.98 12.03 -5.14
CA HIS A 6 13.07 12.66 -4.20
C HIS A 6 11.87 11.74 -3.96
N GLY A 7 11.63 11.40 -2.69
CA GLY A 7 10.42 10.69 -2.28
C GLY A 7 9.28 11.66 -2.02
N TYR A 8 8.09 11.32 -2.48
CA TYR A 8 6.86 12.07 -2.21
C TYR A 8 5.90 11.21 -1.40
N ALA A 9 5.13 11.85 -0.52
CA ALA A 9 4.18 11.15 0.34
C ALA A 9 2.94 10.67 -0.43
N THR A 10 2.59 11.32 -1.54
CA THR A 10 1.42 11.02 -2.35
C THR A 10 1.76 11.04 -3.85
N ALA A 11 0.94 10.35 -4.64
CA ALA A 11 1.07 10.37 -6.10
C ALA A 11 0.70 11.76 -6.66
N GLU A 12 -0.26 12.44 -6.04
CA GLU A 12 -0.66 13.80 -6.37
C GLU A 12 0.50 14.79 -6.20
N ASP A 13 1.25 14.70 -5.09
CA ASP A 13 2.44 15.52 -4.87
C ASP A 13 3.52 15.25 -5.92
N LEU A 14 3.76 13.98 -6.25
CA LEU A 14 4.70 13.57 -7.29
C LEU A 14 4.33 14.22 -8.65
N PHE A 15 3.07 14.13 -9.07
CA PHE A 15 2.62 14.70 -10.34
C PHE A 15 2.68 16.22 -10.34
N ALA A 16 2.27 16.89 -9.25
CA ALA A 16 2.38 18.34 -9.14
C ALA A 16 3.82 18.85 -9.27
N HIS A 17 4.82 18.07 -8.81
CA HIS A 17 6.23 18.42 -9.00
C HIS A 17 6.71 18.20 -10.43
N MET A 18 6.25 17.14 -11.11
CA MET A 18 6.50 16.94 -12.55
C MET A 18 5.91 18.07 -13.39
N GLU A 19 4.66 18.49 -13.13
CA GLU A 19 4.00 19.58 -13.87
C GLU A 19 4.76 20.90 -13.76
N ARG A 20 5.40 21.14 -12.60
CA ARG A 20 6.22 22.34 -12.36
C ARG A 20 7.64 22.25 -12.96
N GLY A 21 8.00 21.13 -13.59
CA GLY A 21 9.34 20.90 -14.14
C GLY A 21 10.43 20.73 -13.08
N VAL A 22 10.07 20.32 -11.86
CA VAL A 22 11.03 20.10 -10.75
C VAL A 22 11.69 18.71 -10.84
N ALA A 23 11.10 17.79 -11.62
CA ALA A 23 11.62 16.45 -11.85
C ALA A 23 11.58 16.11 -13.35
N ASP A 24 12.56 15.32 -13.81
CA ASP A 24 12.65 14.85 -15.19
C ASP A 24 11.82 13.58 -15.43
N LEU A 25 11.60 12.78 -14.38
CA LEU A 25 10.85 11.51 -14.41
C LEU A 25 10.06 11.32 -13.11
N ALA A 26 8.84 10.79 -13.23
CA ALA A 26 8.05 10.28 -12.12
C ALA A 26 7.87 8.76 -12.21
N VAL A 27 7.98 8.09 -11.07
CA VAL A 27 7.71 6.67 -10.90
C VAL A 27 6.70 6.52 -9.77
N GLY A 28 5.56 5.92 -10.05
CA GLY A 28 4.47 5.75 -9.10
C GLY A 28 3.24 5.10 -9.73
N PRO A 29 2.10 5.09 -9.02
CA PRO A 29 0.83 4.59 -9.54
C PRO A 29 0.46 5.25 -10.88
N ARG A 30 -0.33 4.56 -11.71
CA ARG A 30 -0.71 5.07 -13.02
C ARG A 30 -1.44 6.42 -12.89
N ALA A 31 -0.88 7.45 -13.50
CA ALA A 31 -1.51 8.76 -13.60
C ALA A 31 -2.64 8.73 -14.65
N GLU A 32 -3.90 8.71 -14.21
CA GLU A 32 -5.03 8.68 -15.15
C GLU A 32 -5.17 9.98 -15.97
N LYS A 33 -4.74 11.10 -15.41
CA LYS A 33 -4.94 12.45 -15.99
C LYS A 33 -3.67 13.11 -16.51
N TRP A 34 -2.54 12.39 -16.55
CA TRP A 34 -1.29 12.96 -17.03
C TRP A 34 -1.33 13.15 -18.56
N PRO A 35 -1.06 14.37 -19.08
CA PRO A 35 -1.16 14.65 -20.51
C PRO A 35 0.05 14.15 -21.32
N GLY A 36 1.16 13.82 -20.65
CA GLY A 36 2.40 13.37 -21.28
C GLY A 36 2.50 11.85 -21.45
N PRO A 37 3.64 11.35 -21.96
CA PRO A 37 3.87 9.92 -22.13
C PRO A 37 3.87 9.19 -20.79
N VAL A 38 3.27 7.99 -20.76
CA VAL A 38 3.24 7.09 -19.61
C VAL A 38 3.62 5.69 -20.08
N SER A 39 4.64 5.10 -19.45
CA SER A 39 5.07 3.72 -19.69
C SER A 39 4.90 2.89 -18.42
N VAL A 40 4.26 1.72 -18.54
CA VAL A 40 4.13 0.77 -17.44
C VAL A 40 5.41 -0.07 -17.36
N VAL A 41 6.10 0.01 -16.22
CA VAL A 41 7.35 -0.73 -15.97
C VAL A 41 7.13 -2.09 -15.31
N GLY A 42 5.96 -2.30 -14.70
CA GLY A 42 5.60 -3.52 -14.00
C GLY A 42 4.30 -3.38 -13.20
N ALA A 43 3.97 -4.42 -12.44
CA ALA A 43 2.88 -4.42 -11.47
C ALA A 43 3.43 -4.64 -10.07
N GLU A 44 2.73 -4.10 -9.07
CA GLU A 44 3.03 -4.35 -7.66
C GLU A 44 2.03 -5.38 -7.12
N GLU A 45 2.54 -6.43 -6.49
CA GLU A 45 1.70 -7.44 -5.82
C GLU A 45 1.49 -7.07 -4.35
N MET A 46 0.24 -7.15 -3.91
CA MET A 46 -0.11 -6.95 -2.52
C MET A 46 0.00 -8.26 -1.76
N VAL A 47 0.80 -8.24 -0.69
CA VAL A 47 1.03 -9.39 0.18
C VAL A 47 0.45 -9.14 1.57
N VAL A 48 -0.18 -10.17 2.13
CA VAL A 48 -0.56 -10.17 3.55
C VAL A 48 0.52 -10.89 4.34
N VAL A 49 0.90 -10.31 5.49
CA VAL A 49 1.79 -10.96 6.44
C VAL A 49 0.94 -11.51 7.57
N LEU A 50 0.99 -12.83 7.74
CA LEU A 50 0.21 -13.56 8.75
C LEU A 50 1.11 -13.95 9.92
N PRO A 51 0.55 -14.11 11.14
CA PRO A 51 1.31 -14.64 12.26
C PRO A 51 1.76 -16.08 11.97
N PRO A 52 2.90 -16.52 12.53
CA PRO A 52 3.33 -17.91 12.39
C PRO A 52 2.27 -18.89 12.92
N GLY A 53 1.96 -19.92 12.12
CA GLY A 53 0.96 -20.93 12.46
C GLY A 53 -0.49 -20.54 12.15
N ASP A 54 -0.73 -19.40 11.51
CA ASP A 54 -2.05 -19.07 10.97
C ASP A 54 -2.51 -20.15 9.96
N PRO A 55 -3.78 -20.60 9.98
CA PRO A 55 -4.28 -21.60 9.03
C PRO A 55 -4.16 -21.21 7.55
N LEU A 56 -4.10 -19.90 7.26
CA LEU A 56 -3.90 -19.39 5.91
C LEU A 56 -2.41 -19.33 5.54
N ALA A 57 -1.49 -19.45 6.51
CA ALA A 57 -0.06 -19.45 6.26
C ALA A 57 0.36 -20.67 5.43
N GLY A 58 1.20 -20.46 4.42
CA GLY A 58 1.68 -21.50 3.50
C GLY A 58 0.81 -21.68 2.24
N ARG A 59 -0.32 -20.98 2.14
CA ARG A 59 -1.06 -20.86 0.88
C ARG A 59 -0.34 -19.90 -0.07
N ALA A 60 -0.38 -20.20 -1.36
CA ALA A 60 0.17 -19.33 -2.40
C ALA A 60 -0.61 -18.01 -2.56
N ALA A 61 -1.89 -18.01 -2.20
CA ALA A 61 -2.75 -16.84 -2.21
C ALA A 61 -3.88 -16.99 -1.18
N VAL A 62 -4.35 -15.84 -0.71
CA VAL A 62 -5.55 -15.71 0.12
C VAL A 62 -6.50 -14.72 -0.55
N ARG A 63 -7.80 -14.95 -0.39
CA ARG A 63 -8.80 -13.95 -0.74
C ARG A 63 -8.90 -12.94 0.39
N ILE A 64 -9.23 -11.69 0.06
CA ILE A 64 -9.30 -10.62 1.05
C ILE A 64 -10.45 -10.80 2.06
N ASP A 65 -11.52 -11.50 1.69
CA ASP A 65 -12.64 -11.83 2.59
C ASP A 65 -12.26 -12.89 3.64
N GLU A 66 -11.29 -13.76 3.37
CA GLU A 66 -10.80 -14.77 4.33
C GLU A 66 -10.10 -14.16 5.55
N VAL A 67 -9.71 -12.88 5.46
CA VAL A 67 -9.08 -12.12 6.54
C VAL A 67 -9.98 -11.01 7.08
N ALA A 68 -11.28 -11.05 6.78
CA ALA A 68 -12.23 -10.00 7.18
C ALA A 68 -12.36 -9.82 8.70
N ASP A 69 -12.36 -10.93 9.45
CA ASP A 69 -12.52 -10.92 10.91
C ASP A 69 -11.20 -10.67 11.68
N GLN A 70 -10.07 -10.66 10.96
CA GLN A 70 -8.75 -10.49 11.55
C GLN A 70 -8.49 -9.02 11.95
N PRO A 71 -7.74 -8.78 13.04
CA PRO A 71 -7.25 -7.44 13.35
C PRO A 71 -6.15 -7.01 12.36
N TRP A 72 -6.22 -5.78 11.85
CA TRP A 72 -5.28 -5.26 10.87
C TRP A 72 -4.23 -4.34 11.49
N VAL A 73 -2.96 -4.62 11.18
CA VAL A 73 -1.85 -3.68 11.35
C VAL A 73 -1.63 -2.94 10.04
N ARG A 74 -1.87 -1.64 10.04
CA ARG A 74 -1.87 -0.78 8.85
C ARG A 74 -0.60 0.08 8.77
N CYS A 75 -0.14 0.36 7.56
CA CYS A 75 1.03 1.21 7.34
C CYS A 75 0.61 2.60 6.83
N ALA A 76 1.28 3.66 7.29
CA ALA A 76 1.05 5.00 6.77
C ALA A 76 1.32 5.09 5.26
N LEU A 77 2.29 4.30 4.77
CA LEU A 77 2.70 4.18 3.37
C LEU A 77 1.80 3.23 2.53
N GLU A 78 0.62 2.87 3.02
CA GLU A 78 -0.35 2.15 2.20
C GLU A 78 -0.66 2.90 0.91
N PRO A 79 -0.68 2.22 -0.25
CA PRO A 79 -1.00 2.86 -1.52
C PRO A 79 -2.35 3.56 -1.49
N VAL A 80 -2.38 4.78 -2.01
CA VAL A 80 -3.57 5.60 -2.18
C VAL A 80 -3.90 5.66 -3.67
N LEU A 81 -5.13 5.29 -4.01
CA LEU A 81 -5.67 5.30 -5.36
C LEU A 81 -6.88 6.25 -5.38
N ALA A 82 -6.80 7.29 -6.22
CA ALA A 82 -7.86 8.31 -6.34
C ALA A 82 -8.33 8.88 -4.98
N GLY A 83 -7.37 9.20 -4.09
CA GLY A 83 -7.66 9.76 -2.76
C GLY A 83 -8.16 8.76 -1.70
N ARG A 84 -8.30 7.47 -2.03
CA ARG A 84 -8.69 6.41 -1.08
C ARG A 84 -7.58 5.38 -0.92
N ARG A 85 -7.38 4.85 0.30
CA ARG A 85 -6.39 3.79 0.50
C ARG A 85 -6.87 2.51 -0.19
N TRP A 86 -5.96 1.85 -0.90
CA TRP A 86 -6.25 0.63 -1.65
C TRP A 86 -6.97 -0.42 -0.79
N LEU A 87 -6.50 -0.66 0.44
CA LEU A 87 -7.08 -1.67 1.33
C LEU A 87 -8.55 -1.37 1.66
N ASP A 88 -8.91 -0.11 1.88
CA ASP A 88 -10.29 0.26 2.19
C ASP A 88 -11.21 0.03 0.98
N VAL A 89 -10.71 0.28 -0.23
CA VAL A 89 -11.45 0.05 -1.48
C VAL A 89 -11.68 -1.45 -1.70
N GLU A 90 -10.66 -2.28 -1.53
CA GLU A 90 -10.79 -3.72 -1.78
C GLU A 90 -11.61 -4.44 -0.70
N CYS A 91 -11.49 -4.04 0.57
CA CYS A 91 -12.35 -4.60 1.62
C CYS A 91 -13.82 -4.23 1.39
N GLU A 92 -14.11 -2.97 1.01
CA GLU A 92 -15.48 -2.54 0.69
C GLU A 92 -16.06 -3.34 -0.47
N ARG A 93 -15.27 -3.58 -1.53
CA ARG A 93 -15.67 -4.44 -2.66
C ARG A 93 -15.95 -5.88 -2.24
N ALA A 94 -15.23 -6.38 -1.24
CA ALA A 94 -15.46 -7.69 -0.63
C ALA A 94 -16.59 -7.68 0.41
N GLY A 95 -17.22 -6.54 0.68
CA GLY A 95 -18.38 -6.41 1.56
C GLY A 95 -18.06 -6.24 3.04
N PHE A 96 -16.83 -5.83 3.41
CA PHE A 96 -16.46 -5.60 4.81
C PHE A 96 -15.61 -4.34 5.02
N THR A 97 -15.53 -3.87 6.28
CA THR A 97 -14.65 -2.77 6.69
C THR A 97 -13.55 -3.31 7.59
N PRO A 98 -12.25 -3.07 7.29
CA PRO A 98 -11.16 -3.67 8.05
C PRO A 98 -11.05 -3.08 9.46
N ARG A 99 -11.03 -3.93 10.48
CA ARG A 99 -10.81 -3.51 11.88
C ARG A 99 -9.32 -3.24 12.12
N THR A 100 -8.93 -1.96 12.06
CA THR A 100 -7.54 -1.54 12.28
C THR A 100 -7.22 -1.46 13.77
N THR A 101 -6.27 -2.26 14.25
CA THR A 101 -5.85 -2.27 15.67
C THR A 101 -4.56 -1.47 15.90
N VAL A 102 -3.68 -1.39 14.90
CA VAL A 102 -2.42 -0.65 14.98
C VAL A 102 -2.15 0.08 13.66
N ARG A 103 -1.57 1.29 13.74
CA ARG A 103 -1.03 2.00 12.59
C ARG A 103 0.47 2.28 12.80
N VAL A 104 1.29 1.82 11.87
CA VAL A 104 2.76 2.04 11.88
C VAL A 104 3.17 3.01 10.79
N GLN A 105 4.28 3.73 10.98
CA GLN A 105 4.72 4.74 10.00
C GLN A 105 5.53 4.17 8.84
N HIS A 106 6.28 3.09 9.05
CA HIS A 106 7.15 2.48 8.04
C HIS A 106 6.86 0.98 7.92
N THR A 107 6.94 0.45 6.69
CA THR A 107 6.71 -0.97 6.38
C THR A 107 7.67 -1.90 7.10
N SER A 108 8.92 -1.45 7.35
CA SER A 108 9.92 -2.19 8.13
C SER A 108 9.50 -2.46 9.58
N THR A 109 8.65 -1.61 10.16
CA THR A 109 8.11 -1.82 11.53
C THR A 109 6.94 -2.79 11.56
N ALA A 110 6.21 -2.95 10.44
CA ALA A 110 5.10 -3.90 10.36
C ALA A 110 5.59 -5.36 10.47
N TYR A 111 6.75 -5.68 9.89
CA TYR A 111 7.33 -7.03 9.94
C TYR A 111 7.83 -7.43 11.34
N GLY A 112 8.20 -6.46 12.19
CA GLY A 112 8.81 -6.71 13.50
C GLY A 112 7.85 -6.72 14.69
N TRP A 113 6.53 -6.62 14.49
CA TRP A 113 5.60 -6.40 15.59
C TRP A 113 5.38 -7.67 16.46
N PRO A 114 5.65 -7.63 17.79
CA PRO A 114 5.68 -8.83 18.64
C PRO A 114 4.29 -9.39 19.04
N ARG A 115 4.25 -10.70 19.33
CA ARG A 115 3.05 -11.53 19.64
C ARG A 115 2.04 -10.97 20.66
N ARG A 116 2.41 -10.02 21.53
CA ARG A 116 1.56 -9.54 22.64
C ARG A 116 0.40 -8.63 22.22
N ALA A 117 0.42 -8.09 21.01
CA ALA A 117 -0.61 -7.14 20.56
C ALA A 117 -1.78 -7.77 19.80
N TRP A 118 -1.78 -9.09 19.61
CA TRP A 118 -2.81 -9.83 18.86
C TRP A 118 -3.95 -10.36 19.75
N ALA A 119 -3.88 -10.10 21.06
CA ALA A 119 -4.73 -10.73 22.07
C ALA A 119 -5.44 -9.72 22.99
N SER A 120 -5.89 -8.58 22.46
CA SER A 120 -6.73 -7.62 23.19
C SER A 120 -7.94 -7.20 22.36
#